data_AF-A0A958NPB2-F1
#
_entry.id   AF-A0A958NPB2-F1
#
_cell.length_a   1.000
_cell.length_b   1.000
_cell.length_c   1.000
_cell.angle_alpha   90.00
_cell.angle_beta   90.00
_cell.angle_gamma   90.00
#
_symmetry.space_group_name_H-M   'P 1'
#
loop_
_entity.id
_entity.type
_entity.pdbx_description
1 polymer ?
#
loop_
_entity_poly.entity_id
_entity_poly.type
_entity_poly.pdbx_seq_one_letter_code
_entity_poly.pdbx_strand_id
1 'polypeptide(L)'
;MKNNKNTVDPFENEPDFLAQFDKKTPFSVPDHYFESLPEVINDKILKKKSLKFGFDKMSYRILGPSAALIALFFVVFHFYNTPSGNTVQPEEFSDALLNEVSVELDDYMIYDVYAEIIEETESSTEQTSGNETENDEYIDYLLENDIDINTIIEEL
;
A
#
# COMPACT_ATOMS: atom_id res chain seq x y z
N MET A 1 -80.55 17.80 -9.51
CA MET A 1 -79.58 18.31 -10.50
C MET A 1 -78.75 17.11 -10.99
N LYS A 2 -78.90 16.71 -12.26
CA LYS A 2 -78.13 15.60 -12.86
C LYS A 2 -77.09 16.22 -13.79
N ASN A 3 -75.81 16.02 -13.48
CA ASN A 3 -74.67 16.54 -14.24
C ASN A 3 -74.16 15.43 -15.17
N ASN A 4 -74.48 15.50 -16.46
CA ASN A 4 -74.05 14.53 -17.48
C ASN A 4 -72.78 15.04 -18.18
N LYS A 5 -71.62 14.97 -17.52
CA LYS A 5 -70.35 15.16 -18.24
C LYS A 5 -70.02 13.88 -19.01
N ASN A 6 -70.59 13.76 -20.21
CA ASN A 6 -70.13 12.83 -21.23
C ASN A 6 -68.72 13.28 -21.63
N THR A 7 -67.72 12.68 -21.00
CA THR A 7 -66.32 12.87 -21.37
C THR A 7 -66.06 11.92 -22.52
N VAL A 8 -66.25 12.43 -23.74
CA VAL A 8 -65.85 11.73 -24.96
C VAL A 8 -64.32 11.68 -24.93
N ASP A 9 -63.76 10.49 -24.80
CA ASP A 9 -62.31 10.28 -24.88
C ASP A 9 -61.86 10.66 -26.30
N PRO A 10 -60.92 11.61 -26.46
CA PRO A 10 -60.48 12.06 -27.78
C PRO A 10 -59.82 10.96 -28.63
N PHE A 11 -59.51 9.79 -28.06
CA PHE A 11 -58.86 8.67 -28.76
C PHE A 11 -59.82 7.54 -29.18
N GLU A 12 -61.11 7.60 -28.85
CA GLU A 12 -62.09 6.53 -29.18
C GLU A 12 -62.31 6.32 -30.70
N ASN A 13 -61.91 7.28 -31.54
CA ASN A 13 -62.07 7.26 -33.00
C ASN A 13 -60.74 7.16 -33.78
N GLU A 14 -59.60 6.94 -33.13
CA GLU A 14 -58.32 6.69 -33.83
C GLU A 14 -58.26 5.43 -34.71
N PRO A 15 -58.92 4.29 -34.41
CA PRO A 15 -58.72 3.08 -35.20
C PRO A 15 -59.23 3.22 -36.64
N ASP A 16 -60.28 4.00 -36.88
CA ASP A 16 -60.87 4.19 -38.22
C ASP A 16 -60.01 5.09 -39.12
N PHE A 17 -59.28 6.05 -38.55
CA PHE A 17 -58.37 6.91 -39.31
C PHE A 17 -57.11 6.16 -39.74
N LEU A 18 -56.51 5.40 -38.83
CA LEU A 18 -55.32 4.59 -39.12
C LEU A 18 -55.62 3.41 -40.05
N ALA A 19 -56.86 2.90 -40.06
CA ALA A 19 -57.32 1.85 -40.96
C ALA A 19 -57.44 2.29 -42.43
N GLN A 20 -57.52 3.60 -42.70
CA GLN A 20 -57.57 4.14 -44.07
C GLN A 20 -56.21 4.13 -44.78
N PHE A 21 -55.12 3.93 -44.04
CA PHE A 21 -53.78 3.85 -44.62
C PHE A 21 -53.42 2.40 -44.93
N ASP A 22 -52.90 2.17 -46.13
CA ASP A 22 -52.34 0.88 -46.52
C ASP A 22 -51.20 0.50 -45.58
N LYS A 23 -51.31 -0.66 -44.92
CA LYS A 23 -50.26 -1.25 -44.08
C LYS A 23 -49.12 -1.84 -44.92
N LYS A 24 -48.56 -1.03 -45.81
CA LYS A 24 -47.43 -1.39 -46.66
C LYS A 24 -46.20 -0.67 -46.12
N THR A 25 -45.16 -1.43 -45.82
CA THR A 25 -43.84 -0.87 -45.52
C THR A 25 -43.20 -0.41 -46.83
N PRO A 26 -42.95 0.90 -47.04
CA PRO A 26 -42.33 1.38 -48.29
C PRO A 26 -40.83 1.08 -48.35
N PHE A 27 -40.26 0.53 -47.27
CA PHE A 27 -38.84 0.21 -47.15
C PHE A 27 -38.62 -1.28 -47.37
N SER A 28 -37.64 -1.60 -48.21
CA SER A 28 -37.10 -2.94 -48.36
C SER A 28 -35.70 -2.95 -47.76
N VAL A 29 -35.43 -3.94 -46.91
CA VAL A 29 -34.08 -4.18 -46.39
C VAL A 29 -33.38 -5.21 -47.26
N PRO A 30 -32.05 -5.13 -47.41
CA PRO A 30 -31.27 -6.19 -48.03
C PRO A 30 -31.45 -7.52 -47.31
N ASP A 31 -31.25 -8.62 -48.05
CA ASP A 31 -31.26 -9.97 -47.47
C ASP A 31 -30.24 -10.07 -46.34
N HIS A 32 -30.63 -10.72 -45.24
CA HIS A 32 -29.80 -10.96 -44.06
C HIS A 32 -29.30 -9.68 -43.32
N TYR A 33 -29.94 -8.53 -43.53
CA TYR A 33 -29.55 -7.26 -42.89
C TYR A 33 -29.60 -7.35 -41.35
N PHE A 34 -30.68 -7.90 -40.79
CA PHE A 34 -30.85 -7.96 -39.34
C PHE A 34 -30.08 -9.13 -38.71
N GLU A 35 -29.79 -10.16 -39.49
CA GLU A 35 -29.06 -11.37 -39.11
C GLU A 35 -27.57 -11.07 -38.94
N SER A 36 -27.00 -10.24 -39.82
CA SER A 36 -25.59 -9.81 -39.76
C SER A 36 -25.36 -8.60 -38.84
N LEU A 37 -26.41 -7.87 -38.48
CA LEU A 37 -26.33 -6.65 -37.67
C LEU A 37 -25.64 -6.86 -36.30
N PRO A 38 -25.95 -7.91 -35.52
CA PRO A 38 -25.28 -8.16 -34.24
C PRO A 38 -23.77 -8.36 -34.40
N GLU A 39 -23.36 -9.09 -35.45
CA GLU A 39 -21.95 -9.34 -35.76
C GLU A 39 -21.23 -8.03 -36.10
N VAL A 40 -21.81 -7.22 -37.00
CA VAL A 40 -21.24 -5.92 -37.40
C VAL A 40 -21.09 -4.97 -36.21
N ILE A 41 -22.07 -4.94 -35.31
CA ILE A 41 -22.02 -4.11 -34.09
C ILE A 41 -20.90 -4.59 -33.16
N ASN A 42 -20.84 -5.89 -32.89
CA ASN A 42 -19.79 -6.49 -32.05
C ASN A 42 -18.40 -6.21 -32.61
N ASP A 43 -18.22 -6.38 -33.92
CA ASP A 43 -16.96 -6.10 -34.61
C ASP A 43 -16.51 -4.64 -34.44
N LYS A 44 -17.44 -3.68 -34.54
CA LYS A 44 -17.15 -2.25 -34.34
C LYS A 44 -16.80 -1.91 -32.89
N ILE A 45 -17.44 -2.55 -31.92
CA ILE A 45 -17.16 -2.36 -30.49
C ILE A 45 -15.78 -2.93 -30.15
N LEU A 46 -15.46 -4.12 -30.65
CA LEU A 46 -14.21 -4.83 -30.34
C LEU A 46 -13.00 -4.21 -31.05
N LYS A 47 -13.11 -3.85 -32.34
CA LYS A 47 -12.01 -3.27 -33.12
C LYS A 47 -11.58 -1.87 -32.64
N LYS A 48 -12.40 -1.18 -31.83
CA LYS A 48 -12.05 0.13 -31.25
C LYS A 48 -10.97 0.04 -30.15
N LYS A 49 -10.61 -1.16 -29.69
CA LYS A 49 -9.66 -1.39 -28.59
C LYS A 49 -8.26 -1.81 -29.04
N SER A 50 -7.81 -1.46 -30.25
CA SER A 50 -6.38 -1.51 -30.54
C SER A 50 -5.71 -0.32 -29.84
N LEU A 51 -5.14 -0.55 -28.66
CA LEU A 51 -4.17 0.37 -28.07
C LEU A 51 -3.04 0.52 -29.09
N LYS A 52 -3.08 1.60 -29.88
CA LYS A 52 -1.96 1.99 -30.73
C LYS A 52 -0.87 2.49 -29.80
N PHE A 53 -0.06 1.58 -29.28
CA PHE A 53 1.18 1.89 -28.58
C PHE A 53 2.19 2.37 -29.62
N GLY A 54 1.99 3.59 -30.09
CA GLY A 54 3.00 4.32 -30.83
C GLY A 54 4.01 4.83 -29.83
N PHE A 55 5.17 4.17 -29.75
CA PHE A 55 6.35 4.73 -29.10
C PHE A 55 6.82 5.92 -29.95
N ASP A 56 6.12 7.05 -29.83
CA ASP A 56 6.57 8.33 -30.36
C ASP A 56 7.92 8.68 -29.74
N LYS A 57 8.75 9.49 -30.40
CA LYS A 57 10.14 9.80 -29.98
C LYS A 57 10.23 10.32 -28.54
N MET A 58 9.13 10.82 -27.98
CA MET A 58 8.96 11.22 -26.57
C MET A 58 9.06 10.06 -25.57
N SER A 59 8.80 8.81 -25.98
CA SER A 59 8.85 7.63 -25.12
C SER A 59 10.26 7.30 -24.67
N TYR A 60 11.29 7.58 -25.48
CA TYR A 60 12.69 7.36 -25.08
C TYR A 60 13.12 8.26 -23.92
N ARG A 61 12.47 9.41 -23.72
CA ARG A 61 12.75 10.31 -22.58
C ARG A 61 12.23 9.77 -21.25
N ILE A 62 11.26 8.85 -21.28
CA ILE A 62 10.57 8.32 -20.10
C ILE A 62 10.90 6.83 -19.89
N LEU A 63 11.31 6.13 -20.95
CA LEU A 63 11.67 4.71 -20.90
C LEU A 63 12.97 4.46 -20.12
N GLY A 64 13.93 5.39 -20.19
CA GLY A 64 15.18 5.33 -19.43
C GLY A 64 14.97 5.19 -17.91
N PRO A 65 14.31 6.16 -17.24
CA PRO A 65 14.08 6.08 -15.79
C PRO A 65 13.11 4.96 -15.40
N SER A 66 12.09 4.68 -16.23
CA SER A 66 11.12 3.61 -15.94
C SER A 66 11.75 2.22 -15.95
N ALA A 67 12.73 1.95 -16.81
CA ALA A 67 13.41 0.65 -16.86
C ALA A 67 14.21 0.38 -15.58
N ALA A 68 14.84 1.40 -14.99
CA ALA A 68 15.57 1.28 -13.73
C ALA A 68 14.62 0.93 -12.56
N LEU A 69 13.44 1.54 -12.49
CA LEU A 69 12.43 1.23 -11.47
C LEU A 69 11.90 -0.20 -11.59
N ILE A 70 11.66 -0.67 -12.83
CA ILE A 70 11.21 -2.04 -13.08
C ILE A 70 12.32 -3.04 -12.71
N ALA A 71 13.57 -2.76 -13.07
CA ALA A 71 14.71 -3.62 -12.70
C ALA A 71 14.90 -3.69 -11.18
N LEU A 72 14.80 -2.55 -10.48
CA LEU A 72 14.89 -2.51 -9.02
C LEU A 72 13.75 -3.29 -8.35
N PHE A 73 12.52 -3.12 -8.85
CA PHE A 73 11.38 -3.91 -8.37
C PHE A 73 11.61 -5.41 -8.58
N PHE A 74 12.14 -5.81 -9.73
CA PHE A 74 12.42 -7.22 -10.02
C PHE A 74 13.52 -7.80 -9.13
N VAL A 75 14.57 -7.03 -8.83
CA VAL A 75 15.65 -7.44 -7.90
C VAL A 75 15.11 -7.63 -6.49
N VAL A 76 14.33 -6.66 -5.98
CA VAL A 76 13.71 -6.75 -4.65
C VAL A 76 12.72 -7.91 -4.57
N PHE A 77 11.88 -8.06 -5.60
CA PHE A 77 10.91 -9.14 -5.69
C PHE A 77 11.59 -10.51 -5.77
N HIS A 78 12.69 -10.62 -6.52
CA HIS A 78 13.47 -11.84 -6.60
C HIS A 78 14.12 -12.17 -5.25
N PHE A 79 14.67 -11.18 -4.54
CA PHE A 79 15.24 -11.39 -3.21
C PHE A 79 14.18 -11.81 -2.18
N TYR A 80 12.99 -11.21 -2.22
CA TYR A 80 11.88 -11.56 -1.34
C TYR A 80 11.34 -12.99 -1.57
N ASN A 81 11.30 -13.43 -2.83
CA ASN A 81 10.78 -14.76 -3.18
C ASN A 81 11.85 -15.84 -3.31
N THR A 82 13.14 -15.50 -3.20
CA THR A 82 14.19 -16.52 -3.14
C THR A 82 14.20 -17.05 -1.71
N PRO A 83 13.90 -18.34 -1.47
CA PRO A 83 14.03 -18.90 -0.14
C PRO A 83 15.50 -18.82 0.27
N SER A 84 15.81 -17.94 1.24
CA SER A 84 17.12 -17.85 1.86
C SER A 84 17.40 -19.17 2.58
N GLY A 85 18.11 -20.08 1.90
CA GLY A 85 18.46 -21.39 2.44
C GLY A 85 19.41 -21.37 3.63
N ASN A 86 20.00 -20.22 3.96
CA ASN A 86 20.92 -20.07 5.07
C ASN A 86 20.49 -18.87 5.91
N THR A 87 19.59 -19.09 6.86
CA THR A 87 19.51 -18.22 8.04
C THR A 87 20.83 -18.38 8.77
N VAL A 88 21.78 -17.47 8.55
CA VAL A 88 22.97 -17.37 9.40
C VAL A 88 22.42 -17.16 10.80
N GLN A 89 22.61 -18.14 11.66
CA GLN A 89 22.14 -18.03 13.04
C GLN A 89 22.89 -16.85 13.68
N PRO A 90 22.24 -16.03 14.52
CA PRO A 90 22.87 -14.89 15.18
C PRO A 90 24.19 -15.25 15.87
N GLU A 91 24.31 -16.48 16.36
CA GLU A 91 25.52 -17.05 16.95
C GLU A 91 26.73 -17.03 15.98
N GLU A 92 26.58 -17.41 14.70
CA GLU A 92 27.71 -17.44 13.75
C GLU A 92 28.23 -16.04 13.40
N PHE A 93 27.34 -15.04 13.41
CA PHE A 93 27.70 -13.64 13.16
C PHE A 93 28.38 -13.02 14.38
N SER A 94 27.89 -13.32 15.58
CA SER A 94 28.49 -12.88 16.83
C SER A 94 29.89 -13.46 17.02
N ASP A 95 30.07 -14.75 16.73
CA ASP A 95 31.38 -15.41 16.83
C ASP A 95 32.40 -14.87 15.82
N ALA A 96 31.95 -14.56 14.58
CA ALA A 96 32.81 -13.93 13.58
C ALA A 96 33.24 -12.51 13.99
N LEU A 97 32.32 -11.71 14.53
CA LEU A 97 32.60 -10.37 15.05
C LEU A 97 33.55 -10.40 16.24
N LEU A 98 33.33 -11.30 17.20
CA LEU A 98 34.18 -11.42 18.39
C LEU A 98 35.58 -11.90 18.04
N ASN A 99 35.75 -12.76 17.03
CA ASN A 99 37.08 -13.18 16.58
C ASN A 99 37.83 -12.06 15.86
N GLU A 100 37.15 -11.26 15.04
CA GLU A 100 37.77 -10.15 14.31
C GLU A 100 38.09 -8.95 15.22
N VAL A 101 37.27 -8.72 16.26
CA VAL A 101 37.42 -7.64 17.26
C VAL A 101 38.02 -8.16 18.57
N SER A 102 38.69 -9.33 18.55
CA SER A 102 39.47 -9.82 19.70
C SER A 102 40.75 -9.01 19.88
N VAL A 103 40.60 -7.73 20.18
CA VAL A 103 41.64 -6.92 20.81
C VAL A 103 41.75 -7.48 22.22
N GLU A 104 42.94 -7.96 22.59
CA GLU A 104 43.27 -8.28 23.98
C GLU A 104 43.13 -6.98 24.78
N LEU A 105 41.94 -6.75 25.35
CA LEU A 105 41.72 -5.64 26.26
C LEU A 105 42.55 -5.93 27.50
N ASP A 106 43.72 -5.31 27.58
CA ASP A 106 44.50 -5.30 28.80
C ASP A 106 43.67 -4.58 29.88
N ASP A 107 43.68 -5.09 31.11
CA ASP A 107 42.81 -4.59 32.20
C ASP A 107 42.98 -3.08 32.43
N TYR A 108 44.14 -2.52 32.06
CA TYR A 108 44.43 -1.10 32.11
C TYR A 108 43.58 -0.25 31.15
N MET A 109 43.30 -0.75 29.94
CA MET A 109 42.49 -0.05 28.94
C MET A 109 41.02 0.03 29.35
N ILE A 110 40.56 -0.92 30.17
CA ILE A 110 39.20 -0.97 30.70
C ILE A 110 38.97 0.22 31.64
N TYR A 111 39.92 0.53 32.53
CA TYR A 111 39.79 1.65 33.46
C TYR A 111 39.68 3.00 32.73
N ASP A 112 40.44 3.20 31.66
CA ASP A 112 40.41 4.43 30.89
C ASP A 112 39.05 4.62 30.20
N VAL A 113 38.46 3.56 29.64
CA VAL A 113 37.11 3.59 29.03
C VAL A 113 36.03 3.83 30.08
N TYR A 114 36.10 3.18 31.24
CA TYR A 114 35.14 3.41 32.32
C TYR A 114 35.24 4.84 32.88
N ALA A 115 36.47 5.36 33.01
CA ALA A 115 36.68 6.73 33.45
C ALA A 115 36.11 7.74 32.43
N GLU A 116 36.32 7.52 31.13
CA GLU A 116 35.78 8.35 30.06
C GLU A 116 34.24 8.35 30.06
N ILE A 117 33.59 7.19 30.22
CA ILE A 117 32.13 7.09 30.31
C ILE A 117 31.59 7.86 31.52
N ILE A 118 32.23 7.71 32.70
CA ILE A 118 31.81 8.43 33.92
C ILE A 118 31.98 9.95 33.71
N GLU A 119 33.09 10.39 33.14
CA GLU A 119 33.40 11.80 32.90
C GLU A 119 32.48 12.44 31.82
N GLU A 120 32.06 11.66 30.81
CA GLU A 120 31.06 12.04 29.81
C GLU A 120 29.65 12.15 30.41
N THR A 121 29.33 11.27 31.37
CA THR A 121 28.06 11.30 32.10
C THR A 121 27.98 12.53 33.03
N GLU A 122 29.08 12.88 33.70
CA GLU A 122 29.15 14.09 34.53
C GLU A 122 29.15 15.38 33.68
N SER A 123 29.83 15.39 32.53
CA SER A 123 29.86 16.54 31.62
C SER A 123 28.51 16.82 30.92
N SER A 124 27.60 15.84 30.87
CA SER A 124 26.27 16.00 30.26
C SER A 124 25.19 16.53 31.21
N THR A 125 25.53 16.87 32.46
CA THR A 125 24.54 17.35 33.45
C THR A 125 24.15 18.83 33.26
N GLU A 126 24.86 19.60 32.43
CA GLU A 126 24.45 20.97 32.09
C GLU A 126 23.59 21.03 30.83
N GLN A 127 22.39 20.42 30.90
CA GLN A 127 21.13 20.88 30.27
C GLN A 127 20.15 19.71 30.12
N THR A 128 19.35 19.41 31.15
CA THR A 128 17.93 19.02 31.00
C THR A 128 17.20 19.33 32.31
N SER A 129 16.71 20.57 32.39
CA SER A 129 15.59 20.91 33.27
C SER A 129 14.38 20.10 32.79
N GLY A 130 14.04 19.00 33.47
CA GLY A 130 12.85 18.23 33.10
C GLY A 130 12.51 16.98 33.90
N ASN A 131 13.46 16.19 34.41
CA ASN A 131 13.16 14.83 34.89
C ASN A 131 13.80 14.42 36.24
N GLU A 132 14.48 15.33 36.97
CA GLU A 132 15.15 14.97 38.22
C GLU A 132 14.14 14.60 39.33
N THR A 133 12.97 15.24 39.35
CA THR A 133 11.95 14.99 40.38
C THR A 133 11.38 13.56 40.35
N GLU A 134 11.27 12.93 39.17
CA GLU A 134 10.69 11.58 39.04
C GLU A 134 11.67 10.47 39.48
N ASN A 135 12.97 10.62 39.14
CA ASN A 135 13.98 9.65 39.55
C ASN A 135 14.27 9.77 41.04
N ASP A 136 14.35 10.98 41.59
CA ASP A 136 14.56 11.18 43.02
C ASP A 136 13.39 10.60 43.84
N GLU A 137 12.15 10.75 43.34
CA GLU A 137 10.96 10.14 43.97
C GLU A 137 11.02 8.61 43.94
N TYR A 138 11.51 8.00 42.86
CA TYR A 138 11.67 6.54 42.78
C TYR A 138 12.78 6.05 43.71
N ILE A 139 13.90 6.76 43.79
CA ILE A 139 15.01 6.44 44.72
C ILE A 139 14.55 6.57 46.17
N ASP A 140 13.83 7.63 46.52
CA ASP A 140 13.27 7.82 47.86
C ASP A 140 12.23 6.75 48.19
N TYR A 141 11.36 6.38 47.24
CA TYR A 141 10.38 5.30 47.43
C TYR A 141 11.05 3.95 47.71
N LEU A 142 12.13 3.62 46.98
CA LEU A 142 12.88 2.39 47.18
C LEU A 142 13.60 2.36 48.54
N LEU A 143 14.11 3.50 49.00
CA LEU A 143 14.77 3.64 50.30
C LEU A 143 13.77 3.59 51.47
N GLU A 144 12.60 4.23 51.33
CA GLU A 144 11.59 4.27 52.39
C GLU A 144 10.91 2.91 52.59
N ASN A 145 10.78 2.11 51.52
CA ASN A 145 10.17 0.79 51.58
C ASN A 145 11.18 -0.37 51.75
N ASP A 146 12.48 -0.08 51.87
CA ASP A 146 13.57 -1.07 52.05
C ASP A 146 13.49 -2.23 51.04
N ILE A 147 13.16 -1.90 49.78
CA ILE A 147 12.95 -2.89 48.72
C ILE A 147 14.31 -3.33 48.17
N ASP A 148 14.80 -4.48 48.64
CA ASP A 148 15.99 -5.12 48.08
C ASP A 148 15.73 -5.70 46.69
N ILE A 149 16.74 -5.72 45.82
CA ILE A 149 16.71 -6.29 44.47
C ILE A 149 16.23 -7.75 44.50
N ASN A 150 16.57 -8.48 45.58
CA ASN A 150 16.15 -9.86 45.78
C ASN A 150 14.62 -9.98 45.93
N THR A 151 13.96 -9.00 46.53
CA THR A 151 12.49 -8.97 46.72
C THR A 151 11.77 -8.75 45.39
N ILE A 152 12.34 -7.95 44.48
CA ILE A 152 11.79 -7.68 43.14
C ILE A 152 11.83 -8.94 42.25
N ILE A 153 12.84 -9.78 42.44
CA ILE A 153 13.01 -11.03 41.68
C ILE A 153 11.99 -12.11 42.08
N GLU A 154 11.51 -12.10 43.33
CA GLU A 154 10.51 -13.09 43.80
C GLU A 154 9.06 -12.77 43.41
N GLU A 155 8.74 -11.52 43.00
CA GLU A 155 7.39 -11.12 42.56
C GLU A 155 7.14 -11.26 41.05
N LEU A 156 8.14 -11.67 40.27
CA LEU A 156 8.04 -11.96 38.81
C LEU A 156 7.78 -13.45 38.54
#